data_AF-B1Z697-F1
#
_entry.id   AF-B1Z697-F1
#
_cell.length_a   1.000
_cell.length_b   1.000
_cell.length_c   1.000
_cell.angle_alpha   90.00
_cell.angle_beta   90.00
_cell.angle_gamma   90.00
#
_symmetry.space_group_name_H-M   'P 1'
#
loop_
_entity.id
_entity.type
_entity.pdbx_description
1 polymer ?
#
loop_
_entity_poly.entity_id
_entity_poly.type
_entity_poly.pdbx_seq_one_letter_code
_entity_poly.pdbx_strand_id
1 'polypeptide(L)'
;MSNHPSKKPRLDEASASTREDARSPLDPRSGRDATVQREQQEVAGPSLVSLSNDILSGVIRHSEDVASILGSKLLEYLRIGYHFSAIRDAIVSGYVAQHGNTPATRESARKVAYDFLTREFHKPNATVRLYIRCYQKLASNIALG
;
A
#
# COMPACT_ATOMS: atom_id res chain seq x y z
N MET A 1 5.67 29.87 -30.23
CA MET A 1 7.10 29.76 -30.58
C MET A 1 7.73 28.87 -29.51
N SER A 2 7.97 27.58 -29.76
CA SER A 2 9.24 27.04 -30.29
C SER A 2 10.44 27.59 -29.52
N ASN A 3 11.37 26.82 -28.94
CA ASN A 3 11.80 25.44 -29.21
C ASN A 3 12.72 24.99 -28.05
N HIS A 4 12.72 23.68 -27.77
CA HIS A 4 13.91 22.99 -27.27
C HIS A 4 15.07 23.15 -28.25
N PRO A 5 16.33 23.28 -27.78
CA PRO A 5 17.48 22.90 -28.56
C PRO A 5 17.97 21.51 -28.15
N SER A 6 17.87 20.58 -29.11
CA SER A 6 18.71 19.38 -29.20
C SER A 6 20.20 19.75 -29.28
N LYS A 7 21.08 18.86 -28.79
CA LYS A 7 22.29 18.42 -29.54
C LYS A 7 23.04 17.30 -28.81
N LYS A 8 23.22 16.17 -29.51
CA LYS A 8 24.31 15.21 -29.31
C LYS A 8 25.66 15.89 -29.54
N PRO A 9 26.76 15.29 -29.06
CA PRO A 9 27.85 15.01 -29.99
C PRO A 9 28.31 13.56 -29.95
N ARG A 10 28.77 13.13 -31.11
CA ARG A 10 29.46 11.89 -31.45
C ARG A 10 30.92 12.30 -31.69
N LEU A 11 31.86 11.59 -31.09
CA LEU A 11 33.31 11.55 -31.34
C LEU A 11 33.76 10.20 -30.77
N ASP A 12 34.77 9.47 -31.19
CA ASP A 12 35.67 9.33 -32.36
C ASP A 12 36.43 8.03 -31.97
N GLU A 13 36.49 7.00 -32.81
CA GLU A 13 37.63 6.66 -33.69
C GLU A 13 39.02 6.64 -33.02
N ALA A 14 39.87 5.72 -33.50
CA ALA A 14 41.27 5.41 -33.11
C ALA A 14 41.41 4.32 -32.03
N SER A 15 42.19 3.24 -32.18
CA SER A 15 43.21 2.88 -33.17
C SER A 15 43.46 1.37 -33.14
N ALA A 16 43.73 0.80 -34.31
CA ALA A 16 44.39 -0.49 -34.47
C ALA A 16 45.92 -0.31 -34.42
N SER A 17 46.62 -1.20 -33.72
CA SER A 17 48.09 -1.43 -33.76
C SER A 17 48.37 -2.60 -32.80
N THR A 18 49.14 -3.66 -33.02
CA THR A 18 50.12 -4.08 -34.02
C THR A 18 50.17 -5.62 -33.96
N ARG A 19 50.49 -6.27 -35.09
CA ARG A 19 50.87 -7.69 -35.18
C ARG A 19 52.04 -8.02 -34.25
N GLU A 20 52.13 -9.27 -33.78
CA GLU A 20 53.30 -10.12 -34.09
C GLU A 20 53.03 -11.61 -33.82
N ASP A 21 53.68 -12.41 -34.64
CA ASP A 21 53.46 -13.80 -34.99
C ASP A 21 54.71 -14.57 -34.58
N ALA A 22 54.62 -15.60 -33.75
CA ALA A 22 55.71 -16.54 -33.54
C ALA A 22 55.20 -17.90 -33.05
N ARG A 23 55.50 -18.92 -33.86
CA ARG A 23 55.18 -20.34 -33.69
C ARG A 23 55.95 -21.00 -32.53
N SER A 24 55.26 -21.92 -31.86
CA SER A 24 55.70 -23.06 -31.02
C SER A 24 56.90 -23.88 -31.60
N PRO A 25 57.67 -24.70 -30.82
CA PRO A 25 57.16 -25.90 -30.12
C PRO A 25 57.91 -26.51 -28.89
N LEU A 26 57.15 -27.30 -28.11
CA LEU A 26 57.46 -28.54 -27.35
C LEU A 26 58.50 -28.57 -26.22
N ASP A 27 58.06 -28.86 -24.98
CA ASP A 27 58.33 -30.14 -24.27
C ASP A 27 57.41 -30.32 -23.03
N PRO A 28 57.27 -31.53 -22.42
CA PRO A 28 56.03 -32.01 -21.82
C PRO A 28 56.14 -32.22 -20.30
N ARG A 29 55.01 -32.58 -19.68
CA ARG A 29 54.84 -33.07 -18.30
C ARG A 29 54.83 -32.02 -17.18
N SER A 30 53.63 -31.54 -16.91
CA SER A 30 53.08 -31.44 -15.55
C SER A 30 51.56 -31.41 -15.74
N GLY A 31 50.78 -32.44 -15.42
CA GLY A 31 50.73 -33.09 -14.12
C GLY A 31 49.48 -32.58 -13.40
N ARG A 32 48.32 -33.17 -13.71
CA ARG A 32 47.05 -33.11 -12.97
C ARG A 32 46.29 -31.77 -13.00
N ASP A 33 45.11 -31.79 -13.62
CA ASP A 33 43.83 -31.39 -12.98
C ASP A 33 42.74 -31.33 -14.04
N ALA A 34 42.30 -32.52 -14.45
CA ALA A 34 41.05 -32.73 -15.16
C ALA A 34 40.15 -33.59 -14.28
N THR A 35 39.72 -33.03 -13.16
CA THR A 35 38.59 -33.59 -12.41
C THR A 35 37.96 -32.51 -11.56
N VAL A 36 36.65 -32.40 -11.73
CA VAL A 36 35.70 -31.69 -10.86
C VAL A 36 35.55 -30.19 -11.13
N GLN A 37 34.95 -29.92 -12.29
CA GLN A 37 33.89 -28.90 -12.41
C GLN A 37 32.78 -29.17 -11.38
N ARG A 38 32.99 -28.74 -10.13
CA ARG A 38 32.03 -28.68 -9.02
C ARG A 38 32.86 -28.16 -7.87
N GLU A 39 33.01 -26.85 -7.72
CA GLU A 39 32.34 -26.15 -6.62
C GLU A 39 32.40 -24.65 -6.92
N GLN A 40 31.72 -24.22 -7.98
CA GLN A 40 31.04 -22.93 -7.94
C GLN A 40 29.57 -23.21 -7.67
N GLN A 41 29.30 -23.77 -6.50
CA GLN A 41 28.00 -23.59 -5.88
C GLN A 41 28.02 -22.19 -5.26
N GLU A 42 28.00 -21.19 -6.13
CA GLU A 42 27.35 -19.94 -5.79
C GLU A 42 25.92 -20.36 -5.46
N VAL A 43 25.63 -20.50 -4.17
CA VAL A 43 24.27 -20.38 -3.69
C VAL A 43 23.89 -18.97 -4.09
N ALA A 44 23.37 -18.83 -5.30
CA ALA A 44 22.64 -17.66 -5.73
C ALA A 44 21.47 -17.58 -4.77
N GLY A 45 21.69 -16.90 -3.63
CA GLY A 45 20.61 -16.39 -2.82
C GLY A 45 19.67 -15.67 -3.79
N PRO A 46 18.35 -15.82 -3.62
CA PRO A 46 17.37 -15.41 -4.61
C PRO A 46 17.72 -14.00 -5.11
N SER A 47 18.10 -13.90 -6.37
CA SER A 47 18.42 -12.62 -7.00
C SER A 47 17.24 -11.69 -6.76
N LEU A 48 17.49 -10.45 -6.33
CA LEU A 48 16.46 -9.41 -6.16
C LEU A 48 15.58 -9.25 -7.42
N VAL A 49 16.10 -9.62 -8.60
CA VAL A 49 15.38 -9.64 -9.87
C VAL A 49 14.43 -10.84 -10.00
N SER A 50 14.76 -12.00 -9.41
CA SER A 50 13.82 -13.15 -9.32
C SER A 50 12.81 -12.97 -8.19
N LEU A 51 13.21 -12.29 -7.10
CA LEU A 51 12.33 -11.84 -6.03
C LEU A 51 11.33 -10.77 -6.53
N SER A 52 11.65 -10.08 -7.63
CA SER A 52 10.87 -8.97 -8.18
C SER A 52 9.52 -9.40 -8.78
N ASN A 53 9.42 -10.58 -9.40
CA ASN A 53 8.19 -10.97 -10.09
C ASN A 53 7.17 -11.61 -9.14
N ASP A 54 7.63 -12.41 -8.17
CA ASP A 54 6.74 -13.02 -7.17
C ASP A 54 6.20 -11.97 -6.20
N ILE A 55 7.04 -11.02 -5.75
CA ILE A 55 6.58 -9.87 -4.95
C ILE A 55 5.59 -9.03 -5.75
N LEU A 56 5.90 -8.70 -7.01
CA LEU A 56 5.02 -7.88 -7.85
C LEU A 56 3.66 -8.57 -8.07
N SER A 57 3.67 -9.88 -8.36
CA SER A 57 2.45 -10.67 -8.51
C SER A 57 1.65 -10.71 -7.21
N GLY A 58 2.32 -10.81 -6.06
CA GLY A 58 1.70 -10.73 -4.74
C GLY A 58 1.05 -9.37 -4.48
N VAL A 59 1.73 -8.27 -4.80
CA VAL A 59 1.22 -6.89 -4.66
C VAL A 59 0.01 -6.66 -5.57
N ILE A 60 0.07 -7.10 -6.82
CA ILE A 60 -1.06 -6.98 -7.76
C ILE A 60 -2.28 -7.72 -7.21
N ARG A 61 -2.11 -8.99 -6.81
CA ARG A 61 -3.21 -9.79 -6.26
C ARG A 61 -3.84 -9.14 -5.02
N HIS A 62 -3.03 -8.68 -4.07
CA HIS A 62 -3.55 -7.99 -2.90
C HIS A 62 -4.24 -6.67 -3.25
N SER A 63 -3.81 -5.98 -4.30
CA SER A 63 -4.46 -4.75 -4.77
C SER A 63 -5.84 -5.05 -5.37
N GLU A 64 -5.97 -6.13 -6.13
CA GLU A 64 -7.25 -6.60 -6.68
C GLU A 64 -8.21 -7.03 -5.57
N ASP A 65 -7.72 -7.76 -4.57
CA ASP A 65 -8.50 -8.14 -3.38
C ASP A 65 -9.01 -6.90 -2.64
N VAL A 66 -8.13 -5.92 -2.42
CA VAL A 66 -8.51 -4.64 -1.81
C VAL A 66 -9.57 -3.94 -2.65
N ALA A 67 -9.40 -3.83 -3.97
CA ALA A 67 -10.38 -3.18 -4.84
C ALA A 67 -11.76 -3.86 -4.76
N SER A 68 -11.80 -5.19 -4.73
CA SER A 68 -13.02 -6.00 -4.58
C SER A 68 -13.71 -5.78 -3.23
N ILE A 69 -12.94 -5.80 -2.14
CA ILE A 69 -13.45 -5.58 -0.77
C ILE A 69 -13.92 -4.13 -0.58
N LEU A 70 -13.17 -3.17 -1.12
CA LEU A 70 -13.44 -1.74 -0.98
C LEU A 70 -14.79 -1.35 -1.58
N GLY A 71 -15.22 -1.99 -2.66
CA GLY A 71 -16.54 -1.72 -3.24
C GLY A 71 -17.71 -2.19 -2.36
N SER A 72 -17.65 -3.43 -1.89
CA SER A 72 -18.79 -4.08 -1.22
C SER A 72 -18.82 -3.84 0.29
N LYS A 73 -17.72 -4.08 0.99
CA LYS A 73 -17.67 -4.02 2.47
C LYS A 73 -17.55 -2.61 3.00
N LEU A 74 -16.82 -1.74 2.34
CA LEU A 74 -16.75 -0.34 2.76
C LEU A 74 -18.15 0.30 2.71
N LEU A 75 -18.92 0.05 1.65
CA LEU A 75 -20.28 0.59 1.52
C LEU A 75 -21.19 0.11 2.65
N GLU A 76 -21.13 -1.18 3.02
CA GLU A 76 -21.85 -1.72 4.17
C GLU A 76 -21.47 -0.98 5.47
N TYR A 77 -20.17 -0.82 5.75
CA TYR A 77 -19.72 -0.12 6.96
C TYR A 77 -20.10 1.36 6.98
N LEU A 78 -20.09 2.03 5.84
CA LEU A 78 -20.53 3.42 5.72
C LEU A 78 -22.03 3.57 5.96
N ARG A 79 -22.85 2.62 5.48
CA ARG A 79 -24.30 2.59 5.77
C ARG A 79 -24.56 2.40 7.26
N ILE A 80 -23.81 1.51 7.92
CA ILE A 80 -23.88 1.35 9.38
C ILE A 80 -23.50 2.67 10.07
N GLY A 81 -22.40 3.30 9.65
CA GLY A 81 -21.95 4.58 10.19
C GLY A 81 -22.98 5.71 10.03
N TYR A 82 -23.66 5.75 8.87
CA TYR A 82 -24.78 6.68 8.62
C TYR A 82 -25.91 6.48 9.63
N HIS A 83 -26.42 5.26 9.77
CA HIS A 83 -27.53 4.99 10.69
C HIS A 83 -27.15 5.23 12.15
N PHE A 84 -25.94 4.86 12.55
CA PHE A 84 -25.44 5.15 13.89
C PHE A 84 -25.33 6.67 14.14
N SER A 85 -24.88 7.44 13.15
CA SER A 85 -24.86 8.91 13.26
C SER A 85 -26.27 9.47 13.41
N ALA A 86 -27.23 9.01 12.60
CA ALA A 86 -28.61 9.48 12.65
C ALA A 86 -29.27 9.18 14.01
N ILE A 87 -29.07 7.98 14.56
CA ILE A 87 -29.54 7.61 15.90
C ILE A 87 -28.91 8.51 16.96
N ARG A 88 -27.57 8.71 16.90
CA ARG A 88 -26.86 9.58 17.84
C ARG A 88 -27.44 11.00 17.79
N ASP A 89 -27.66 11.54 16.61
CA ASP A 89 -28.13 12.91 16.43
C ASP A 89 -29.58 13.08 16.92
N ALA A 90 -30.44 12.07 16.72
CA ALA A 90 -31.79 12.04 17.27
C ALA A 90 -31.79 12.03 18.81
N ILE A 91 -30.98 11.17 19.43
CA ILE A 91 -30.84 11.10 20.89
C ILE A 91 -30.32 12.43 21.44
N VAL A 92 -29.26 12.98 20.82
CA VAL A 92 -28.67 14.25 21.24
C VAL A 92 -29.69 15.38 21.14
N SER A 93 -30.41 15.48 20.02
CA SER A 93 -31.43 16.51 19.81
C SER A 93 -32.55 16.44 20.85
N GLY A 94 -33.09 15.24 21.11
CA GLY A 94 -34.13 15.05 22.13
C GLY A 94 -33.63 15.38 23.54
N TYR A 95 -32.41 14.96 23.88
CA TYR A 95 -31.83 15.20 25.19
C TYR A 95 -31.61 16.69 25.46
N VAL A 96 -31.04 17.43 24.49
CA VAL A 96 -30.81 18.88 24.66
C VAL A 96 -32.11 19.69 24.63
N ALA A 97 -33.14 19.22 23.92
CA ALA A 97 -34.46 19.85 23.94
C ALA A 97 -35.10 19.77 25.34
N GLN A 98 -34.86 18.68 26.06
CA GLN A 98 -35.39 18.47 27.41
C GLN A 98 -34.55 19.14 28.52
N HIS A 99 -33.23 19.16 28.37
CA HIS A 99 -32.29 19.53 29.45
C HIS A 99 -31.53 20.85 29.17
N GLY A 100 -31.88 21.57 28.11
CA GLY A 100 -31.21 22.80 27.68
C GLY A 100 -29.93 22.56 26.88
N ASN A 101 -29.69 23.39 25.87
CA ASN A 101 -28.57 23.22 24.94
C ASN A 101 -27.26 23.83 25.47
N THR A 102 -26.63 23.17 26.44
CA THR A 102 -25.30 23.54 26.96
C THR A 102 -24.21 22.57 26.49
N PRO A 103 -22.92 22.97 26.50
CA PRO A 103 -21.81 22.06 26.21
C PRO A 103 -21.82 20.80 27.09
N ALA A 104 -22.11 20.94 28.38
CA ALA A 104 -22.20 19.82 29.31
C ALA A 104 -23.35 18.87 28.95
N THR A 105 -24.55 19.41 28.69
CA THR A 105 -25.70 18.61 28.26
C THR A 105 -25.42 17.86 26.97
N ARG A 106 -24.75 18.48 25.98
CA ARG A 106 -24.36 17.81 24.73
C ARG A 106 -23.36 16.67 24.95
N GLU A 107 -22.42 16.82 25.87
CA GLU A 107 -21.48 15.74 26.22
C GLU A 107 -22.21 14.57 26.89
N SER A 108 -23.07 14.85 27.87
CA SER A 108 -23.91 13.83 28.52
C SER A 108 -24.80 13.12 27.50
N ALA A 109 -25.45 13.86 26.60
CA ALA A 109 -26.30 13.30 25.56
C ALA A 109 -25.52 12.41 24.59
N ARG A 110 -24.30 12.81 24.20
CA ARG A 110 -23.42 11.96 23.39
C ARG A 110 -23.06 10.67 24.11
N LYS A 111 -22.73 10.74 25.41
CA LYS A 111 -22.46 9.55 26.22
C LYS A 111 -23.66 8.59 26.21
N VAL A 112 -24.87 9.11 26.49
CA VAL A 112 -26.11 8.32 26.44
C VAL A 112 -26.32 7.65 25.08
N ALA A 113 -26.11 8.39 23.99
CA ALA A 113 -26.23 7.86 22.64
C ALA A 113 -25.23 6.71 22.36
N TYR A 114 -23.96 6.87 22.73
CA TYR A 114 -22.96 5.83 22.54
C TYR A 114 -23.20 4.61 23.44
N ASP A 115 -23.64 4.80 24.68
CA ASP A 115 -23.99 3.72 25.59
C ASP A 115 -25.21 2.93 25.07
N PHE A 116 -26.21 3.62 24.51
CA PHE A 116 -27.32 2.99 23.80
C PHE A 116 -26.84 2.12 22.63
N LEU A 117 -26.07 2.70 21.70
CA LEU A 117 -25.59 1.98 20.51
C LEU A 117 -24.70 0.78 20.87
N THR A 118 -23.83 0.91 21.88
CA THR A 118 -22.94 -0.16 22.35
C THR A 118 -23.75 -1.35 22.84
N ARG A 119 -24.77 -1.08 23.67
CA ARG A 119 -25.65 -2.09 24.26
C ARG A 119 -26.57 -2.74 23.23
N GLU A 120 -27.25 -1.94 22.41
CA GLU A 120 -28.23 -2.43 21.44
C GLU A 120 -27.58 -3.32 20.37
N PHE A 121 -26.47 -2.86 19.80
CA PHE A 121 -25.82 -3.55 18.69
C PHE A 121 -24.70 -4.51 19.13
N HIS A 122 -24.49 -4.65 20.44
CA HIS A 122 -23.47 -5.53 21.03
C HIS A 122 -22.08 -5.29 20.42
N LYS A 123 -21.72 -4.02 20.24
CA LYS A 123 -20.43 -3.60 19.68
C LYS A 123 -19.64 -2.78 20.70
N PRO A 124 -18.30 -2.93 20.75
CA PRO A 124 -17.48 -2.06 21.57
C PRO A 124 -17.68 -0.58 21.21
N ASN A 125 -17.65 0.29 22.22
CA ASN A 125 -17.81 1.74 22.05
C ASN A 125 -16.84 2.30 20.99
N ALA A 126 -15.59 1.82 20.99
CA ALA A 126 -14.58 2.20 20.01
C ALA A 126 -15.00 1.89 18.57
N THR A 127 -15.61 0.73 18.32
CA THR A 127 -16.12 0.32 17.00
C THR A 127 -17.29 1.20 16.56
N VAL A 128 -18.23 1.48 17.45
CA VAL A 128 -19.36 2.39 17.18
C VAL A 128 -18.84 3.78 16.79
N ARG A 129 -17.89 4.33 17.56
CA ARG A 129 -17.25 5.62 17.27
C ARG A 129 -16.52 5.61 15.94
N LEU A 130 -15.84 4.51 15.60
CA LEU A 130 -15.14 4.36 14.34
C LEU A 130 -16.10 4.42 13.15
N TYR A 131 -17.18 3.63 13.16
CA TYR A 131 -18.16 3.64 12.08
C TYR A 131 -18.77 5.02 11.85
N ILE A 132 -19.19 5.69 12.92
CA ILE A 132 -19.72 7.05 12.84
C ILE A 132 -18.67 8.01 12.26
N ARG A 133 -17.43 7.96 12.77
CA ARG A 133 -16.36 8.89 12.33
C ARG A 133 -15.97 8.68 10.87
N CYS A 134 -15.88 7.42 10.42
CA CYS A 134 -15.59 7.09 9.02
C CYS A 134 -16.67 7.64 8.09
N TYR A 135 -17.95 7.41 8.42
CA TYR A 135 -19.07 7.97 7.66
C TYR A 135 -19.02 9.50 7.64
N GLN A 136 -18.90 10.16 8.79
CA GLN A 136 -18.90 11.62 8.88
C GLN A 136 -17.75 12.24 8.08
N LYS A 137 -16.55 11.66 8.16
CA LYS A 137 -15.38 12.18 7.45
C LYS A 137 -15.57 12.06 5.93
N LEU A 138 -16.13 10.95 5.45
CA LEU A 138 -16.43 10.79 4.03
C LEU A 138 -17.52 11.75 3.56
N ALA A 139 -18.62 11.86 4.32
CA ALA A 139 -19.72 12.77 4.00
C ALA A 139 -19.24 14.23 3.94
N SER A 140 -18.38 14.67 4.86
CA SER A 140 -17.80 16.01 4.83
C SER A 140 -16.87 16.25 3.63
N ASN A 141 -16.13 15.23 3.19
CA ASN A 141 -15.26 15.35 2.03
C ASN A 141 -16.08 15.43 0.72
N ILE A 142 -17.20 14.71 0.63
CA ILE A 142 -18.12 14.78 -0.54
C ILE A 142 -18.83 16.14 -0.58
N ALA A 143 -19.21 16.71 0.57
CA ALA A 143 -19.88 18.01 0.61
C ALA A 143 -18.98 19.21 0.23
N LEU A 144 -17.66 19.01 0.16
CA LEU A 144 -16.66 20.03 -0.19
C LEU A 144 -16.06 19.85 -1.60
N GLY A 145 -16.37 18.75 -2.29
CA GLY A 145 -15.89 18.44 -3.64
C GLY A 145 -16.99 18.64 -4.67
#